data_AF-A0A7M7HHD6-F1
#
_entry.id   AF-A0A7M7HHD6-F1
#
_cell.length_a   1.000
_cell.length_b   1.000
_cell.length_c   1.000
_cell.angle_alpha   90.00
_cell.angle_beta   90.00
_cell.angle_gamma   90.00
#
_symmetry.space_group_name_H-M   'P 1'
#
loop_
_entity.id
_entity.type
_entity.pdbx_description
1 polymer ?
#
loop_
_entity_poly.entity_id
_entity_poly.type
_entity_poly.pdbx_seq_one_letter_code
_entity_poly.pdbx_strand_id
1 'polypeptide(L)'
;MASHEMNSTGSSNVSRRKLVAKSNDNCHKETDKLEEKDGSVKSYMDAQTAAFALSLIIIVGSIFRENELVPESFFADKHNPLNQKFVKWSWGWTLCFMTPFMLLLSWARHPGQFLPAFRAILRLVVLTGAWYFWVEIVMDTVHEHTGKCSIEAHSSGGSRACRRGGGRWDGYDISGHAFLLVLIILTTLEELAPFWQLYESSGVNISFQSSASGQGKKKIPVFSFLLEILLYVLVIIISLMQSLSVFMVIATSLYFHTISHKILGTALAIITWYSTYRLWFKSNRSFSLPLF
;
A
#
# COMPACT_ATOMS: atom_id res chain seq x y z
N MET A 1 -47.34 -31.44 63.93
CA MET A 1 -45.87 -31.42 64.08
C MET A 1 -45.30 -31.63 62.69
N ALA A 2 -44.98 -30.54 61.97
CA ALA A 2 -43.72 -29.79 62.03
C ALA A 2 -42.57 -30.61 61.40
N SER A 3 -42.18 -30.35 60.14
CA SER A 3 -41.27 -29.28 59.69
C SER A 3 -39.83 -29.48 60.19
N HIS A 4 -38.90 -29.83 59.30
CA HIS A 4 -37.88 -28.88 58.80
C HIS A 4 -36.85 -29.56 57.88
N GLU A 5 -36.95 -29.26 56.58
CA GLU A 5 -35.80 -29.13 55.69
C GLU A 5 -34.92 -27.95 56.16
N MET A 6 -33.60 -28.02 55.91
CA MET A 6 -32.74 -26.91 55.45
C MET A 6 -31.29 -27.39 55.24
N ASN A 7 -30.82 -27.39 53.98
CA ASN A 7 -29.96 -26.36 53.37
C ASN A 7 -28.45 -26.60 53.53
N SER A 8 -27.83 -27.29 52.56
CA SER A 8 -26.39 -27.12 52.30
C SER A 8 -26.01 -27.12 50.80
N THR A 9 -26.92 -27.47 49.89
CA THR A 9 -26.66 -27.54 48.44
C THR A 9 -26.86 -26.21 47.69
N GLY A 10 -27.43 -25.20 48.33
CA GLY A 10 -27.64 -23.86 47.74
C GLY A 10 -26.37 -23.00 47.64
N SER A 11 -25.43 -23.12 48.60
CA SER A 11 -24.30 -22.20 48.70
C SER A 11 -23.21 -22.42 47.64
N SER A 12 -23.00 -23.67 47.20
CA SER A 12 -21.94 -24.01 46.23
C SER A 12 -22.31 -23.58 44.79
N ASN A 13 -23.58 -23.72 44.42
CA ASN A 13 -24.09 -23.30 43.11
C ASN A 13 -24.14 -21.78 42.97
N VAL A 14 -24.43 -21.04 44.04
CA VAL A 14 -24.39 -19.57 44.04
C VAL A 14 -22.96 -19.06 43.88
N SER A 15 -21.97 -19.66 44.56
CA SER A 15 -20.56 -19.28 44.39
C SER A 15 -20.03 -19.58 42.98
N ARG A 16 -20.39 -20.72 42.39
CA ARG A 16 -19.98 -21.06 41.02
C ARG A 16 -20.60 -20.13 39.98
N ARG A 17 -21.89 -19.76 40.13
CA ARG A 17 -22.54 -18.76 39.26
C ARG A 17 -21.91 -17.37 39.39
N LYS A 18 -21.53 -16.94 40.60
CA LYS A 18 -20.81 -15.68 40.82
C LYS A 18 -19.42 -15.67 40.18
N LEU A 19 -18.70 -16.79 40.20
CA LEU A 19 -17.39 -16.91 39.54
C LEU A 19 -17.50 -16.88 38.01
N VAL A 20 -18.50 -17.57 37.43
CA VAL A 20 -18.75 -17.54 35.98
C VAL A 20 -19.20 -16.16 35.52
N ALA A 21 -20.09 -15.49 36.28
CA ALA A 21 -20.50 -14.11 35.98
C ALA A 21 -19.31 -13.14 36.03
N LYS A 22 -18.45 -13.26 37.04
CA LYS A 22 -17.23 -12.44 37.16
C LYS A 22 -16.21 -12.71 36.05
N SER A 23 -16.13 -13.95 35.56
CA SER A 23 -15.30 -14.32 34.41
C SER A 23 -15.84 -13.75 33.10
N ASN A 24 -17.16 -13.81 32.89
CA ASN A 24 -17.81 -13.24 31.71
C ASN A 24 -17.75 -11.71 31.69
N ASP A 25 -17.93 -11.05 32.85
CA ASP A 25 -17.75 -9.60 32.98
C ASP A 25 -16.32 -9.15 32.69
N ASN A 26 -15.32 -9.95 33.10
CA ASN A 26 -13.93 -9.66 32.78
C ASN A 26 -13.63 -9.89 31.29
N CYS A 27 -14.20 -10.93 30.68
CA CYS A 27 -14.05 -11.19 29.25
C CYS A 27 -14.72 -10.09 28.41
N HIS A 28 -15.92 -9.64 28.79
CA HIS A 28 -16.58 -8.50 28.14
C HIS A 28 -15.79 -7.20 28.30
N LYS A 29 -15.28 -6.91 29.50
CA LYS A 29 -14.41 -5.72 29.69
C LYS A 29 -13.11 -5.79 28.92
N GLU A 30 -12.60 -6.98 28.64
CA GLU A 30 -11.38 -7.19 27.86
C GLU A 30 -11.67 -7.07 26.35
N THR A 31 -12.81 -7.57 25.87
CA THR A 31 -13.28 -7.33 24.49
C THR A 31 -13.65 -5.86 24.27
N ASP A 32 -14.31 -5.22 25.22
CA ASP A 32 -14.68 -3.79 25.13
C ASP A 32 -13.42 -2.91 25.16
N LYS A 33 -12.38 -3.27 25.92
CA LYS A 33 -11.07 -2.60 25.86
C LYS A 33 -10.30 -2.84 24.57
N LEU A 34 -10.53 -3.97 23.89
CA LEU A 34 -9.95 -4.28 22.59
C LEU A 34 -10.69 -3.52 21.47
N GLU A 35 -12.01 -3.38 21.57
CA GLU A 35 -12.83 -2.59 20.65
C GLU A 35 -12.64 -1.06 20.87
N GLU A 36 -12.48 -0.59 22.11
CA GLU A 36 -12.17 0.82 22.42
C GLU A 36 -10.75 1.20 21.94
N LYS A 37 -9.82 0.25 21.87
CA LYS A 37 -8.50 0.45 21.24
C LYS A 37 -8.54 0.54 19.71
N ASP A 38 -9.59 0.04 19.06
CA ASP A 38 -9.79 0.19 17.60
C ASP A 38 -10.35 1.58 17.23
N GLY A 39 -10.81 2.34 18.23
CA GLY A 39 -11.16 3.76 18.13
C GLY A 39 -9.99 4.73 18.26
N SER A 40 -8.73 4.26 18.29
CA SER A 40 -7.58 5.18 18.17
C SER A 40 -7.65 5.87 16.81
N VAL A 41 -7.74 7.19 16.81
CA VAL A 41 -7.62 8.01 15.60
C VAL A 41 -6.25 7.72 15.00
N LYS A 42 -6.21 6.83 14.00
CA LYS A 42 -4.97 6.50 13.29
C LYS A 42 -4.40 7.80 12.74
N SER A 43 -3.17 8.13 13.14
CA SER A 43 -2.48 9.32 12.64
C SER A 43 -2.13 9.23 11.14
N TYR A 44 -2.35 8.07 10.51
CA TYR A 44 -2.07 7.81 9.11
C TYR A 44 -3.33 7.34 8.37
N MET A 45 -3.45 7.75 7.11
CA MET A 45 -4.54 7.33 6.23
C MET A 45 -4.41 5.85 5.86
N ASP A 46 -5.49 5.09 5.98
CA ASP A 46 -5.50 3.69 5.54
C ASP A 46 -5.63 3.58 4.02
N ALA A 47 -5.13 2.48 3.46
CA ALA A 47 -5.09 2.27 2.02
C ALA A 47 -6.49 2.17 1.37
N GLN A 48 -7.53 1.76 2.10
CA GLN A 48 -8.88 1.68 1.55
C GLN A 48 -9.49 3.09 1.40
N THR A 49 -9.35 3.95 2.41
CA THR A 49 -9.72 5.36 2.31
C THR A 49 -8.95 6.05 1.18
N ALA A 50 -7.65 5.78 1.05
CA ALA A 50 -6.85 6.29 -0.04
C ALA A 50 -7.35 5.83 -1.42
N ALA A 51 -7.75 4.56 -1.58
CA ALA A 51 -8.27 4.04 -2.84
C ALA A 51 -9.55 4.78 -3.28
N PHE A 52 -10.46 5.06 -2.34
CA PHE A 52 -11.65 5.85 -2.63
C PHE A 52 -11.31 7.31 -2.98
N ALA A 53 -10.43 7.94 -2.20
CA ALA A 53 -10.00 9.31 -2.45
C ALA A 53 -9.31 9.48 -3.82
N LEU A 54 -8.41 8.56 -4.19
CA LEU A 54 -7.73 8.57 -5.49
C LEU A 54 -8.72 8.34 -6.65
N SER A 55 -9.69 7.44 -6.47
CA SER A 55 -10.74 7.22 -7.46
C SER A 55 -11.56 8.49 -7.69
N LEU A 56 -11.93 9.18 -6.60
CA LEU A 56 -12.64 10.46 -6.68
C LEU A 56 -11.81 11.54 -7.37
N ILE A 57 -10.53 11.68 -7.01
CA ILE A 57 -9.59 12.61 -7.66
C ILE A 57 -9.54 12.37 -9.16
N ILE A 58 -9.43 11.10 -9.58
CA ILE A 58 -9.33 10.74 -10.99
C ILE A 58 -10.64 11.04 -11.73
N ILE A 59 -11.79 10.71 -11.15
CA ILE A 59 -13.10 10.99 -11.77
C ILE A 59 -13.33 12.49 -11.90
N VAL A 60 -13.13 13.24 -10.81
CA VAL A 60 -13.34 14.70 -10.81
C VAL A 60 -12.36 15.38 -11.77
N GLY A 61 -11.06 15.09 -11.68
CA GLY A 61 -10.07 15.68 -12.58
C GLY A 61 -10.31 15.33 -14.05
N SER A 62 -10.83 14.12 -14.32
CA SER A 62 -11.24 13.68 -15.65
C SER A 62 -12.40 14.50 -16.22
N ILE A 63 -13.42 14.80 -15.40
CA ILE A 63 -14.54 15.67 -15.80
C ILE A 63 -14.03 17.09 -16.08
N PHE A 64 -13.13 17.62 -15.24
CA PHE A 64 -12.55 18.95 -15.46
C PHE A 64 -11.78 19.02 -16.79
N ARG A 65 -11.07 17.95 -17.16
CA ARG A 65 -10.38 17.87 -18.44
C ARG A 65 -11.33 17.85 -19.63
N GLU A 66 -12.39 17.05 -19.60
CA GLU A 66 -13.35 16.98 -20.71
C GLU A 66 -14.08 18.30 -20.96
N ASN A 67 -14.31 19.09 -19.90
CA ASN A 67 -14.92 20.40 -20.02
C ASN A 67 -13.91 21.52 -20.33
N GLU A 68 -12.65 21.17 -20.60
CA GLU A 68 -11.55 22.11 -20.91
C GLU A 68 -11.40 23.24 -19.87
N LEU A 69 -11.76 22.97 -18.60
CA LEU A 69 -11.81 23.97 -17.53
C LEU A 69 -10.41 24.33 -17.00
N VAL A 70 -9.38 23.60 -17.40
CA VAL A 70 -8.02 23.75 -16.91
C VAL A 70 -7.14 24.29 -18.04
N PRO A 71 -6.54 25.48 -17.88
CA PRO A 71 -5.65 26.02 -18.90
C PRO A 71 -4.39 25.18 -19.05
N GLU A 72 -3.85 25.17 -20.27
CA GLU A 72 -2.55 24.58 -20.57
C GLU A 72 -1.47 25.16 -19.64
N SER A 73 -0.70 24.28 -18.99
CA SER A 73 0.30 24.64 -18.01
C SER A 73 1.57 23.81 -18.20
N PHE A 74 2.64 24.13 -17.44
CA PHE A 74 3.88 23.33 -17.44
C PHE A 74 3.63 21.82 -17.24
N PHE A 75 2.60 21.46 -16.47
CA PHE A 75 2.27 20.06 -16.18
C PHE A 75 1.53 19.36 -17.32
N ALA A 76 1.01 20.11 -18.29
CA ALA A 76 0.39 19.56 -19.49
C ALA A 76 1.41 19.08 -20.53
N ASP A 77 2.65 19.60 -20.49
CA ASP A 77 3.71 19.12 -21.38
C ASP A 77 4.17 17.72 -20.95
N LYS A 78 3.93 16.73 -21.81
CA LYS A 78 4.37 15.34 -21.63
C LYS A 78 5.88 15.18 -21.48
N HIS A 79 6.68 16.15 -21.92
CA HIS A 79 8.15 16.13 -21.83
C HIS A 79 8.69 16.79 -20.57
N ASN A 80 7.82 17.30 -19.70
CA ASN A 80 8.27 17.87 -18.44
C ASN A 80 9.06 16.82 -17.60
N PRO A 81 10.05 17.25 -16.82
CA PRO A 81 10.94 16.35 -16.09
C PRO A 81 10.21 15.48 -15.05
N LEU A 82 9.09 15.94 -14.49
CA LEU A 82 8.30 15.12 -13.56
C LEU A 82 7.68 13.93 -14.30
N ASN A 83 7.15 14.15 -15.49
CA ASN A 83 6.58 13.05 -16.28
C ASN A 83 7.69 12.09 -16.79
N GLN A 84 8.77 12.64 -17.34
CA GLN A 84 9.83 11.84 -17.98
C GLN A 84 10.78 11.14 -17.00
N LYS A 85 11.12 11.76 -15.86
CA LYS A 85 12.07 11.21 -14.89
C LYS A 85 11.41 10.61 -13.67
N PHE A 86 10.35 11.24 -13.16
CA PHE A 86 9.66 10.69 -12.00
C PHE A 86 8.68 9.61 -12.43
N VAL A 87 7.59 9.93 -13.14
CA VAL A 87 6.52 8.94 -13.40
C VAL A 87 7.02 7.73 -14.18
N LYS A 88 7.81 7.96 -15.24
CA LYS A 88 8.37 6.87 -16.06
C LYS A 88 9.28 5.92 -15.26
N TRP A 89 9.98 6.41 -14.24
CA TRP A 89 10.87 5.61 -13.39
C TRP A 89 10.30 5.38 -11.99
N SER A 90 9.02 5.69 -11.75
CA SER A 90 8.42 5.65 -10.41
C SER A 90 8.52 4.28 -9.77
N TRP A 91 8.41 3.20 -10.55
CA TRP A 91 8.62 1.85 -10.03
C TRP A 91 10.06 1.63 -9.54
N GLY A 92 11.06 2.09 -10.30
CA GLY A 92 12.47 2.01 -9.92
C GLY A 92 12.77 2.81 -8.65
N TRP A 93 12.22 4.02 -8.53
CA TRP A 93 12.32 4.83 -7.31
C TRP A 93 11.66 4.14 -6.10
N THR A 94 10.49 3.53 -6.31
CA THR A 94 9.79 2.77 -5.28
C THR A 94 10.64 1.60 -4.79
N LEU A 95 11.20 0.79 -5.69
CA LEU A 95 12.10 -0.30 -5.31
C LEU A 95 13.35 0.20 -4.58
N CYS A 96 13.95 1.31 -5.04
CA CYS A 96 15.15 1.89 -4.47
C CYS A 96 14.98 2.28 -2.99
N PHE A 97 13.84 2.87 -2.62
CA PHE A 97 13.61 3.33 -1.24
C PHE A 97 12.84 2.34 -0.37
N MET A 98 11.87 1.61 -0.94
CA MET A 98 11.08 0.64 -0.17
C MET A 98 11.90 -0.59 0.22
N THR A 99 12.80 -1.06 -0.64
CA THR A 99 13.64 -2.24 -0.34
C THR A 99 14.49 -2.04 0.91
N PRO A 100 15.35 -1.00 1.02
CA PRO A 100 16.15 -0.80 2.23
C PRO A 100 15.28 -0.51 3.45
N PHE A 101 14.17 0.22 3.29
CA PHE A 101 13.21 0.46 4.38
C PHE A 101 12.64 -0.85 4.95
N MET A 102 12.13 -1.74 4.09
CA MET A 102 11.54 -3.01 4.50
C MET A 102 12.57 -3.93 5.17
N LEU A 103 13.79 -3.99 4.61
CA LEU A 103 14.88 -4.78 5.19
C LEU A 103 15.29 -4.26 6.56
N LEU A 104 15.46 -2.93 6.69
CA LEU A 104 15.84 -2.28 7.93
C LEU A 104 14.78 -2.46 9.00
N LEU A 105 13.50 -2.23 8.66
CA LEU A 105 12.38 -2.42 9.58
C LEU A 105 12.21 -3.88 10.01
N SER A 106 12.41 -4.83 9.08
CA SER A 106 12.35 -6.27 9.39
C SER A 106 13.48 -6.69 10.34
N TRP A 107 14.70 -6.24 10.08
CA TRP A 107 15.87 -6.52 10.92
C TRP A 107 15.71 -5.91 12.31
N ALA A 108 15.23 -4.67 12.36
CA ALA A 108 14.93 -3.95 13.58
C ALA A 108 13.92 -4.66 14.50
N ARG A 109 12.83 -5.17 13.91
CA ARG A 109 11.77 -5.86 14.66
C ARG A 109 12.15 -7.26 15.08
N HIS A 110 12.92 -7.96 14.24
CA HIS A 110 13.21 -9.38 14.39
C HIS A 110 14.72 -9.62 14.22
N PRO A 111 15.55 -9.11 15.16
CA PRO A 111 17.00 -9.26 15.07
C PRO A 111 17.39 -10.74 15.04
N GLY A 112 18.24 -11.10 14.07
CA GLY A 112 18.69 -12.49 13.87
C GLY A 112 17.73 -13.40 13.10
N GLN A 113 16.56 -12.91 12.66
CA GLN A 113 15.63 -13.68 11.84
C GLN A 113 15.66 -13.21 10.39
N PHE A 114 16.01 -14.12 9.47
CA PHE A 114 16.01 -13.82 8.04
C PHE A 114 14.60 -13.85 7.41
N LEU A 115 13.68 -14.60 8.02
CA LEU A 115 12.39 -14.91 7.44
C LEU A 115 11.51 -13.68 7.22
N PRO A 116 11.35 -12.73 8.18
CA PRO A 116 10.55 -11.52 7.95
C PRO A 116 11.06 -10.66 6.79
N ALA A 117 12.39 -10.47 6.71
CA ALA A 117 13.02 -9.73 5.62
C ALA A 117 12.80 -10.42 4.27
N PHE A 118 12.97 -11.74 4.20
CA PHE A 118 12.71 -12.52 3.00
C PHE A 118 11.26 -12.38 2.52
N ARG A 119 10.28 -12.45 3.43
CA ARG A 119 8.86 -12.26 3.09
C ARG A 119 8.56 -10.86 2.55
N ALA A 120 9.17 -9.83 3.11
CA ALA A 120 9.03 -8.46 2.61
C ALA A 120 9.55 -8.33 1.17
N ILE A 121 10.73 -8.89 0.89
CA ILE A 121 11.27 -8.93 -0.48
C ILE A 121 10.37 -9.73 -1.42
N LEU A 122 9.82 -10.87 -0.98
CA LEU A 122 8.89 -11.64 -1.80
C LEU A 122 7.64 -10.85 -2.18
N ARG A 123 7.09 -10.02 -1.28
CA ARG A 123 5.96 -9.14 -1.62
C ARG A 123 6.35 -8.12 -2.70
N LEU A 124 7.52 -7.49 -2.60
CA LEU A 124 8.04 -6.58 -3.63
C LEU A 124 8.25 -7.28 -4.99
N VAL A 125 8.73 -8.53 -4.97
CA VAL A 125 8.89 -9.34 -6.19
C VAL A 125 7.53 -9.63 -6.83
N VAL A 126 6.55 -10.05 -6.03
CA VAL A 126 5.17 -10.28 -6.51
C VAL A 126 4.58 -9.01 -7.14
N LEU A 127 4.75 -7.86 -6.48
CA LEU A 127 4.24 -6.59 -7.00
C LEU A 127 4.96 -6.14 -8.27
N THR A 128 6.27 -6.39 -8.37
CA THR A 128 7.04 -6.12 -9.59
C THR A 128 6.57 -7.00 -10.74
N GLY A 129 6.30 -8.27 -10.47
CA GLY A 129 5.71 -9.19 -11.44
C GLY A 129 4.32 -8.74 -11.89
N ALA A 130 3.48 -8.28 -10.95
CA ALA A 130 2.14 -7.76 -11.27
C ALA A 130 2.19 -6.49 -12.12
N TRP A 131 3.08 -5.54 -11.79
CA TRP A 131 3.30 -4.35 -12.60
C TRP A 131 3.75 -4.70 -14.02
N TYR A 132 4.77 -5.57 -14.16
CA TYR A 132 5.28 -6.01 -15.46
C TYR A 132 4.18 -6.71 -16.28
N PHE A 133 3.43 -7.62 -15.64
CA PHE A 133 2.32 -8.31 -16.28
C PHE A 133 1.26 -7.34 -16.80
N TRP A 134 0.83 -6.36 -16.00
CA TRP A 134 -0.20 -5.43 -16.44
C TRP A 134 0.30 -4.46 -17.51
N VAL A 135 1.45 -3.81 -17.31
CA VAL A 135 1.92 -2.74 -18.18
C VAL A 135 2.54 -3.29 -19.46
N GLU A 136 3.53 -4.17 -19.35
CA GLU A 136 4.34 -4.62 -20.48
C GLU A 136 3.69 -5.76 -21.28
N ILE A 137 2.78 -6.51 -20.65
CA ILE A 137 2.08 -7.62 -21.32
C ILE A 137 0.66 -7.19 -21.68
N VAL A 138 -0.20 -6.93 -20.68
CA VAL A 138 -1.63 -6.76 -20.95
C VAL A 138 -1.94 -5.44 -21.67
N MET A 139 -1.48 -4.30 -21.16
CA MET A 139 -1.79 -2.99 -21.73
C MET A 139 -1.20 -2.83 -23.13
N ASP A 140 0.05 -3.23 -23.34
CA ASP A 140 0.69 -3.23 -24.66
C ASP A 140 -0.02 -4.16 -25.65
N THR A 141 -0.45 -5.35 -25.21
CA THR A 141 -1.24 -6.26 -26.05
C THR A 141 -2.58 -5.65 -26.44
N VAL A 142 -3.29 -5.00 -25.50
CA VAL A 142 -4.56 -4.32 -25.77
C VAL A 142 -4.37 -3.19 -26.77
N HIS A 143 -3.34 -2.35 -26.59
CA HIS A 143 -3.05 -1.26 -27.51
C HIS A 143 -2.73 -1.74 -28.92
N GLU A 144 -1.97 -2.84 -29.04
CA GLU A 144 -1.66 -3.44 -30.34
C GLU A 144 -2.90 -4.05 -31.00
N HIS A 145 -3.75 -4.79 -30.27
CA HIS A 145 -4.89 -5.49 -30.88
C HIS A 145 -6.07 -4.58 -31.22
N THR A 146 -6.26 -3.51 -30.45
CA THR A 146 -7.37 -2.57 -30.66
C THR A 146 -7.02 -1.48 -31.67
N GLY A 147 -5.74 -1.35 -32.03
CA GLY A 147 -5.27 -0.22 -32.81
C GLY A 147 -5.48 -0.34 -34.31
N LYS A 148 -5.54 0.84 -34.94
CA LYS A 148 -5.60 0.99 -36.39
C LYS A 148 -4.51 1.93 -36.85
N CYS A 149 -3.94 1.65 -38.02
CA CYS A 149 -2.98 2.58 -38.63
C CYS A 149 -3.73 3.74 -39.30
N SER A 150 -3.21 4.95 -39.17
CA SER A 150 -3.71 6.12 -39.92
C SER A 150 -3.49 6.00 -41.43
N ILE A 151 -2.62 5.08 -41.87
CA ILE A 151 -2.30 4.81 -43.27
C ILE A 151 -2.68 3.36 -43.58
N GLU A 152 -3.71 3.16 -44.40
CA GLU A 152 -4.27 1.84 -44.69
C GLU A 152 -3.25 0.87 -45.32
N ALA A 153 -2.32 1.39 -46.13
CA ALA A 153 -1.27 0.59 -46.77
C ALA A 153 -0.36 -0.15 -45.77
N HIS A 154 -0.31 0.29 -44.52
CA HIS A 154 0.51 -0.32 -43.46
C HIS A 154 -0.32 -0.96 -42.34
N SER A 155 -1.64 -1.09 -42.50
CA SER A 155 -2.55 -1.62 -41.47
C SER A 155 -2.29 -3.08 -41.10
N SER A 156 -1.81 -3.90 -42.03
CA SER A 156 -1.56 -5.33 -41.83
C SER A 156 -0.26 -5.66 -41.10
N GLY A 157 0.64 -4.68 -40.92
CA GLY A 157 1.95 -4.91 -40.30
C GLY A 157 2.05 -4.52 -38.81
N GLY A 158 0.92 -4.20 -38.17
CA GLY A 158 0.86 -3.77 -36.77
C GLY A 158 1.47 -2.39 -36.52
N SER A 159 1.56 -2.01 -35.24
CA SER A 159 1.98 -0.66 -34.81
C SER A 159 3.41 -0.31 -35.24
N ARG A 160 4.29 -1.31 -35.34
CA ARG A 160 5.69 -1.11 -35.75
C ARG A 160 5.80 -0.82 -37.25
N ALA A 161 5.10 -1.56 -38.09
CA ALA A 161 5.10 -1.29 -39.54
C ALA A 161 4.41 0.03 -39.85
N CYS A 162 3.28 0.32 -39.19
CA CYS A 162 2.58 1.60 -39.30
C CYS A 162 3.51 2.79 -38.99
N ARG A 163 4.21 2.75 -37.85
CA ARG A 163 5.15 3.81 -37.45
C ARG A 163 6.35 3.94 -38.40
N ARG A 164 6.89 2.83 -38.92
CA ARG A 164 7.97 2.87 -39.92
C ARG A 164 7.53 3.45 -41.26
N GLY A 165 6.26 3.25 -41.62
CA GLY A 165 5.64 3.87 -42.79
C GLY A 165 5.22 5.33 -42.60
N GLY A 166 5.60 5.97 -41.48
CA GLY A 166 5.21 7.34 -41.16
C GLY A 166 3.77 7.51 -40.66
N GLY A 167 3.04 6.41 -40.47
CA GLY A 167 1.68 6.39 -39.95
C GLY A 167 1.63 6.49 -38.42
N ARG A 168 0.48 6.96 -37.91
CA ARG A 168 0.16 6.95 -36.47
C ARG A 168 -0.70 5.73 -36.16
N TRP A 169 -0.26 4.95 -35.18
CA TRP A 169 -1.06 3.86 -34.64
C TRP A 169 -2.00 4.42 -33.56
N ASP A 170 -3.30 4.25 -33.75
CA ASP A 170 -4.33 4.72 -32.82
C ASP A 170 -5.08 3.52 -32.26
N GLY A 171 -4.73 3.13 -31.04
CA GLY A 171 -5.31 2.01 -30.32
C GLY A 171 -5.69 2.40 -28.90
N TYR A 172 -6.50 1.56 -28.27
CA TYR A 172 -6.97 1.79 -26.92
C TYR A 172 -5.80 1.76 -25.93
N ASP A 173 -5.48 2.92 -25.35
CA ASP A 173 -4.28 3.16 -24.56
C ASP A 173 -4.64 3.34 -23.07
N ILE A 174 -4.78 2.21 -22.37
CA ILE A 174 -5.04 2.19 -20.92
C ILE A 174 -3.93 3.00 -20.23
N SER A 175 -4.31 3.90 -19.32
CA SER A 175 -3.33 4.79 -18.70
C SER A 175 -2.42 4.02 -17.72
N GLY A 176 -1.24 3.61 -18.20
CA GLY A 176 -0.19 3.01 -17.38
C GLY A 176 0.33 3.94 -16.28
N HIS A 177 0.29 5.26 -16.49
CA HIS A 177 0.68 6.27 -15.50
C HIS A 177 -0.32 6.30 -14.33
N ALA A 178 -1.63 6.30 -14.62
CA ALA A 178 -2.66 6.22 -13.60
C ALA A 178 -2.58 4.90 -12.81
N PHE A 179 -2.40 3.77 -13.53
CA PHE A 179 -2.20 2.46 -12.90
C PHE A 179 -1.00 2.46 -11.95
N LEU A 180 0.17 2.85 -12.44
CA LEU A 180 1.43 2.79 -11.70
C LEU A 180 1.41 3.69 -10.46
N LEU A 181 0.93 4.93 -10.59
CA LEU A 181 0.88 5.88 -9.48
C LEU A 181 -0.09 5.42 -8.38
N VAL A 182 -1.29 4.96 -8.75
CA VAL A 182 -2.27 4.44 -7.78
C VAL A 182 -1.73 3.17 -7.11
N LEU A 183 -1.13 2.26 -7.87
CA LEU A 183 -0.52 1.05 -7.32
C LEU A 183 0.55 1.40 -6.28
N ILE A 184 1.52 2.25 -6.63
CA ILE A 184 2.60 2.67 -5.72
C ILE A 184 2.01 3.31 -4.45
N ILE A 185 1.03 4.19 -4.58
CA ILE A 185 0.41 4.87 -3.43
C ILE A 185 -0.19 3.85 -2.48
N LEU A 186 -1.01 2.92 -2.97
CA LEU A 186 -1.71 1.94 -2.14
C LEU A 186 -0.75 0.94 -1.51
N THR A 187 0.21 0.42 -2.27
CA THR A 187 1.18 -0.55 -1.74
C THR A 187 2.12 0.07 -0.72
N THR A 188 2.52 1.33 -0.93
CA THR A 188 3.38 2.05 0.01
C THR A 188 2.68 2.30 1.34
N LEU A 189 1.37 2.60 1.34
CA LEU A 189 0.58 2.75 2.56
C LEU A 189 0.52 1.46 3.38
N GLU A 190 0.29 0.31 2.72
CA GLU A 190 0.25 -0.99 3.41
C GLU A 190 1.61 -1.36 4.02
N GLU A 191 2.70 -1.10 3.31
CA GLU A 191 4.04 -1.46 3.77
C GLU A 191 4.60 -0.48 4.80
N LEU A 192 4.12 0.77 4.84
CA LEU A 192 4.42 1.73 5.91
C LEU A 192 3.59 1.52 7.17
N ALA A 193 2.43 0.87 7.08
CA ALA A 193 1.54 0.68 8.24
C ALA A 193 2.25 0.05 9.46
N PRO A 194 3.16 -0.94 9.33
CA PRO A 194 3.92 -1.44 10.46
C PRO A 194 4.82 -0.41 11.14
N PHE A 195 5.40 0.51 10.38
CA PHE A 195 6.18 1.59 10.96
C PHE A 195 5.29 2.54 11.76
N TRP A 196 4.13 2.94 11.21
CA TRP A 196 3.25 3.88 11.89
C TRP A 196 2.61 3.32 13.16
N GLN A 197 2.28 2.03 13.18
CA GLN A 197 1.79 1.39 14.40
C GLN A 197 2.86 1.34 15.49
N LEU A 198 4.13 1.10 15.13
CA LEU A 198 5.23 1.15 16.08
C LEU A 198 5.45 2.58 16.60
N TYR A 199 5.43 3.56 15.71
CA TYR A 199 5.57 4.97 16.05
C TYR A 199 4.46 5.44 17.01
N GLU A 200 3.20 5.05 16.77
CA GLU A 200 2.08 5.38 17.65
C GLU A 200 2.20 4.68 19.01
N SER A 201 2.65 3.43 19.03
CA SER A 201 2.80 2.65 20.28
C SER A 201 4.00 3.05 21.14
N SER A 202 5.09 3.53 20.52
CA SER A 202 6.36 3.87 21.20
C SER A 202 6.55 5.37 21.43
N GLY A 203 5.67 6.20 20.86
CA GLY A 203 5.88 7.63 20.72
C GLY A 203 7.04 7.94 19.77
N VAL A 204 7.68 9.10 19.94
CA VAL A 204 8.78 9.58 19.06
C VAL A 204 10.05 8.71 19.15
N ASN A 205 10.17 7.84 20.16
CA ASN A 205 11.37 7.05 20.40
C ASN A 205 11.16 5.60 19.96
N ILE A 206 11.62 5.25 18.75
CA ILE A 206 11.65 3.85 18.30
C ILE A 206 12.91 3.21 18.88
N SER A 207 12.84 2.77 20.14
CA SER A 207 13.98 2.10 20.76
C SER A 207 14.14 0.70 20.16
N PHE A 208 15.14 0.51 19.29
CA PHE A 208 15.51 -0.80 18.77
C PHE A 208 16.10 -1.65 19.90
N GLN A 209 15.30 -2.57 20.43
CA GLN A 209 15.74 -3.44 21.50
C GLN A 209 16.73 -4.48 20.95
N SER A 210 18.02 -4.22 21.16
CA SER A 210 19.04 -5.25 20.99
C SER A 210 18.75 -6.39 21.95
N SER A 211 18.19 -7.49 21.43
CA SER A 211 18.08 -8.77 22.12
C SER A 211 19.47 -9.36 22.32
N ALA A 212 20.25 -8.76 23.21
CA ALA A 212 21.46 -9.35 23.72
C ALA A 212 21.16 -9.84 25.14
N SER A 213 20.47 -10.98 25.22
CA SER A 213 20.47 -11.83 26.41
C SER A 213 21.91 -12.06 26.84
N GLY A 214 22.26 -11.65 28.06
CA GLY A 214 23.61 -11.75 28.60
C GLY A 214 24.00 -10.50 29.37
N GLN A 215 23.89 -10.60 30.70
CA GLN A 215 24.28 -9.61 31.69
C GLN A 215 25.61 -8.93 31.34
N GLY A 216 25.65 -7.61 31.50
CA GLY A 216 26.87 -6.81 31.37
C GLY A 216 26.57 -5.53 30.62
N LYS A 217 26.66 -4.40 31.30
CA LYS A 217 26.56 -3.02 30.81
C LYS A 217 27.05 -2.88 29.35
N LYS A 218 26.16 -2.91 28.36
CA LYS A 218 26.53 -2.67 26.96
C LYS A 218 26.31 -1.20 26.66
N LYS A 219 27.41 -0.50 26.31
CA LYS A 219 27.36 0.82 25.66
C LYS A 219 26.29 0.76 24.57
N ILE A 220 25.38 1.74 24.54
CA ILE A 220 24.47 1.93 23.41
C ILE A 220 25.37 2.03 22.17
N PRO A 221 25.35 1.05 21.25
CA PRO A 221 26.29 1.07 20.14
C PRO A 221 25.83 2.19 19.21
N VAL A 222 26.71 3.13 18.89
CA VAL A 222 26.47 4.21 17.90
C VAL A 222 25.78 3.68 16.63
N PHE A 223 26.07 2.44 16.26
CA PHE A 223 25.41 1.69 15.19
C PHE A 223 23.87 1.63 15.29
N SER A 224 23.29 1.43 16.47
CA SER A 224 21.83 1.39 16.65
C SER A 224 21.18 2.74 16.38
N PHE A 225 21.84 3.82 16.79
CA PHE A 225 21.38 5.19 16.57
C PHE A 225 21.46 5.60 15.09
N LEU A 226 22.54 5.21 14.40
CA LEU A 226 22.67 5.46 12.95
C LEU A 226 21.60 4.74 12.12
N LEU A 227 21.23 3.51 12.51
CA LEU A 227 20.17 2.76 11.85
C LEU A 227 18.79 3.38 12.08
N GLU A 228 18.55 3.94 13.27
CA GLU A 228 17.33 4.69 13.56
C GLU A 228 17.21 5.94 12.69
N ILE A 229 18.28 6.75 12.61
CA ILE A 229 18.35 7.91 11.72
C ILE A 229 18.08 7.49 10.27
N LEU A 230 18.73 6.42 9.81
CA LEU A 230 18.54 5.92 8.45
C LEU A 230 17.09 5.52 8.17
N LEU A 231 16.43 4.84 9.11
CA LEU A 231 15.02 4.46 8.97
C LEU A 231 14.13 5.69 8.86
N TYR A 232 14.32 6.69 9.73
CA TYR A 232 13.56 7.94 9.66
C TYR A 232 13.79 8.70 8.36
N VAL A 233 15.04 8.80 7.91
CA VAL A 233 15.38 9.43 6.61
C VAL A 233 14.67 8.70 5.46
N LEU A 234 14.68 7.37 5.45
CA LEU A 234 13.96 6.59 4.44
C LEU A 234 12.46 6.85 4.49
N VAL A 235 11.85 6.89 5.67
CA VAL A 235 10.42 7.20 5.82
C VAL A 235 10.08 8.60 5.33
N ILE A 236 10.93 9.60 5.61
CA ILE A 236 10.76 10.96 5.08
C ILE A 236 10.82 10.94 3.54
N ILE A 237 11.82 10.27 2.96
CA ILE A 237 11.95 10.16 1.50
C ILE A 237 10.74 9.48 0.88
N ILE A 238 10.27 8.36 1.46
CA ILE A 238 9.09 7.63 0.99
C ILE A 238 7.84 8.52 1.11
N SER A 239 7.70 9.30 2.18
CA SER A 239 6.57 10.22 2.38
C SER A 239 6.56 11.36 1.37
N LEU A 240 7.74 11.88 1.01
CA LEU A 240 7.90 12.87 -0.06
C LEU A 240 7.56 12.27 -1.43
N MET A 241 8.03 11.05 -1.69
CA MET A 241 7.71 10.30 -2.91
C MET A 241 6.20 10.04 -3.03
N GLN A 242 5.54 9.72 -1.92
CA GLN A 242 4.09 9.52 -1.83
C GLN A 242 3.33 10.81 -2.15
N SER A 243 3.75 11.92 -1.54
CA SER A 243 3.16 13.25 -1.79
C SER A 243 3.29 13.65 -3.26
N LEU A 244 4.48 13.42 -3.84
CA LEU A 244 4.72 13.67 -5.26
C LEU A 244 3.89 12.75 -6.15
N SER A 245 3.67 11.49 -5.75
CA SER A 245 2.81 10.55 -6.48
C SER A 245 1.36 11.02 -6.51
N VAL A 246 0.82 11.48 -5.37
CA VAL A 246 -0.55 12.06 -5.30
C VAL A 246 -0.66 13.29 -6.18
N PHE A 247 0.33 14.18 -6.13
CA PHE A 247 0.38 15.34 -7.01
C PHE A 247 0.38 14.94 -8.49
N MET A 248 1.16 13.92 -8.87
CA MET A 248 1.18 13.42 -10.24
C MET A 248 -0.11 12.69 -10.63
N VAL A 249 -0.86 12.09 -9.70
CA VAL A 249 -2.21 11.57 -9.97
C VAL A 249 -3.15 12.72 -10.33
N ILE A 250 -3.12 13.82 -9.57
CA ILE A 250 -3.91 15.02 -9.87
C ILE A 250 -3.53 15.56 -11.25
N ALA A 251 -2.24 15.76 -11.53
CA ALA A 251 -1.78 16.21 -12.85
C ALA A 251 -2.21 15.25 -13.98
N THR A 252 -2.10 13.94 -13.76
CA THR A 252 -2.54 12.91 -14.72
C THR A 252 -4.04 12.99 -14.99
N SER A 253 -4.84 13.21 -13.94
CA SER A 253 -6.28 13.35 -14.05
C SER A 253 -6.69 14.60 -14.84
N LEU A 254 -5.98 15.71 -14.68
CA LEU A 254 -6.29 16.99 -15.34
C LEU A 254 -5.73 17.11 -16.75
N TYR A 255 -4.58 16.50 -17.07
CA TYR A 255 -3.80 16.88 -18.27
C TYR A 255 -3.49 15.78 -19.28
N PHE A 256 -3.78 14.51 -19.00
CA PHE A 256 -3.48 13.42 -19.94
C PHE A 256 -4.71 12.52 -20.15
N HIS A 257 -4.72 11.65 -21.17
CA HIS A 257 -5.71 10.60 -21.48
C HIS A 257 -7.22 10.93 -21.46
N THR A 258 -8.01 10.12 -22.14
CA THR A 258 -9.47 10.11 -22.02
C THR A 258 -9.91 9.52 -20.68
N ILE A 259 -11.16 9.79 -20.27
CA ILE A 259 -11.70 9.33 -18.98
C ILE A 259 -11.66 7.80 -18.87
N SER A 260 -12.12 7.10 -19.91
CA SER A 260 -12.20 5.63 -19.88
C SER A 260 -10.82 4.98 -19.69
N HIS A 261 -9.78 5.51 -20.34
CA HIS A 261 -8.41 5.01 -20.24
C HIS A 261 -7.85 5.16 -18.80
N LYS A 262 -8.19 6.25 -18.10
CA LYS A 262 -7.78 6.49 -16.71
C LYS A 262 -8.53 5.60 -15.72
N ILE A 263 -9.85 5.48 -15.89
CA ILE A 263 -10.69 4.68 -15.00
C ILE A 263 -10.25 3.22 -15.04
N LEU A 264 -9.98 2.67 -16.23
CA LEU A 264 -9.50 1.29 -16.35
C LEU A 264 -8.12 1.12 -15.72
N GLY A 265 -7.16 2.02 -15.98
CA GLY A 265 -5.84 1.95 -15.34
C GLY A 265 -5.93 1.97 -13.80
N THR A 266 -6.80 2.84 -13.26
CA THR A 266 -7.04 2.96 -11.81
C THR A 266 -7.70 1.71 -11.24
N ALA A 267 -8.73 1.19 -11.91
CA ALA A 267 -9.43 -0.01 -11.48
C ALA A 267 -8.49 -1.22 -11.43
N LEU A 268 -7.64 -1.40 -12.45
CA LEU A 268 -6.64 -2.46 -12.47
C LEU A 268 -5.63 -2.35 -11.32
N ALA A 269 -5.22 -1.13 -10.96
CA ALA A 269 -4.34 -0.90 -9.82
C ALA A 269 -5.01 -1.28 -8.49
N ILE A 270 -6.26 -0.86 -8.27
CA ILE A 270 -7.05 -1.19 -7.07
C ILE A 270 -7.29 -2.70 -6.99
N ILE A 271 -7.66 -3.36 -8.09
CA ILE A 271 -7.84 -4.81 -8.15
C ILE A 271 -6.55 -5.53 -7.79
N THR A 272 -5.42 -5.07 -8.32
CA THR A 272 -4.09 -5.65 -8.03
C THR A 272 -3.74 -5.50 -6.56
N TRP A 273 -3.89 -4.30 -5.99
CA TRP A 273 -3.68 -4.05 -4.56
C TRP A 273 -4.60 -4.91 -3.68
N TYR A 274 -5.89 -4.97 -4.01
CA TYR A 274 -6.86 -5.74 -3.23
C TYR A 274 -6.53 -7.24 -3.27
N SER A 275 -6.26 -7.79 -4.46
CA SER A 275 -5.92 -9.20 -4.65
C SER A 275 -4.66 -9.59 -3.90
N THR A 276 -3.65 -8.71 -3.88
CA THR A 276 -2.39 -8.96 -3.17
C THR A 276 -2.54 -8.76 -1.67
N TYR A 277 -2.86 -7.56 -1.19
CA TYR A 277 -2.82 -7.23 0.25
C TYR A 277 -4.05 -7.71 1.03
N ARG A 278 -5.24 -7.69 0.43
CA ARG A 278 -6.47 -8.03 1.16
C ARG A 278 -6.82 -9.51 1.08
N LEU A 279 -6.45 -10.19 -0.01
CA LEU A 279 -6.72 -11.62 -0.19
C LEU A 279 -5.46 -12.46 0.05
N TRP A 280 -4.43 -12.32 -0.78
CA TRP A 280 -3.32 -13.26 -0.81
C TRP A 280 -2.39 -13.14 0.41
N PHE A 281 -1.87 -11.94 0.68
CA PHE A 281 -0.92 -11.71 1.77
C PHE A 281 -1.55 -11.85 3.15
N LYS A 282 -2.85 -11.54 3.26
CA LYS A 282 -3.61 -11.79 4.50
C LYS A 282 -3.87 -13.27 4.74
N SER A 283 -4.21 -14.04 3.70
CA SER A 283 -4.54 -15.46 3.82
C SER A 283 -3.31 -16.36 4.01
N ASN A 284 -2.14 -15.94 3.52
CA ASN A 284 -0.94 -16.77 3.52
C ASN A 284 0.10 -16.28 4.55
N ARG A 285 0.37 -17.09 5.59
CA ARG A 285 1.39 -16.78 6.62
C ARG A 285 2.80 -16.52 6.06
N SER A 286 3.08 -17.03 4.86
CA SER A 286 4.35 -16.75 4.17
C SER A 286 4.47 -15.32 3.65
N PHE A 287 3.38 -14.56 3.60
CA PHE A 287 3.36 -13.19 3.09
C PHE A 287 2.72 -12.19 4.05
N SER A 288 2.22 -12.62 5.22
CA SER A 288 1.58 -11.71 6.17
C SER A 288 2.52 -10.58 6.56
N LEU A 289 1.92 -9.39 6.71
CA LEU A 289 2.62 -8.25 7.27
C LEU A 289 3.04 -8.63 8.71
N PRO A 290 4.22 -8.19 9.19
CA PRO A 290 4.78 -8.60 10.49
C PRO A 290 3.97 -8.17 11.73
N LEU A 291 2.74 -7.68 11.54
CA LEU A 291 1.76 -7.30 12.54
C LEU A 291 0.53 -8.23 12.60
N PHE A 292 0.43 -9.20 11.68
CA PHE A 292 -0.66 -10.19 11.63
C PHE A 292 -0.11 -11.62 11.59
#